data_AF-A0AAT9HIX1-F1
#
_entry.id   AF-A0AAT9HIX1-F1
#
_cell.length_a   1.000
_cell.length_b   1.000
_cell.length_c   1.000
_cell.angle_alpha   90.00
_cell.angle_beta   90.00
_cell.angle_gamma   90.00
#
_symmetry.space_group_name_H-M   'P 1'
#
loop_
_entity.id
_entity.type
_entity.pdbx_description
1 polymer ?
#
loop_
_entity_poly.entity_id
_entity_poly.type
_entity_poly.pdbx_seq_one_letter_code
_entity_poly.pdbx_strand_id
1 'polypeptide(L)'
;MYVADGGGASRRRMSGAALMEQFADADGASAALDAFVRARLVTMDSDTVVITHEALLQAWPRLRDWIHADRAGLLLHQQLTHAAVEWEREGRDPSALYRGTRLSTVRAWADELDGRRRLGPGEEAFLHASIAEQRRHERQAGRQVRLRQTMLATLVVLLGLALTAGGLAYQQRESALDQERVARSQALAVRSASLAGGRPEASMLLAGEAYRAHATAEARGALLSTQSQPFLARLSGHRGPVNTVAFAPGDRLLATGSTDGTVTVRRVSDHRRTATFAVSGPVRSIAFSPDGRTLAATSAHGPVSLWDVAGHRRKAVLGPGTEAARALSFDPRGNRLAVATVDGVIEVWDTADTPRVTATLEGHVGAVNALDHAPGGRTLVSAGADRTVRLWDTDRGRQSDVLEDTPTRCWAWRSPRTAGRSPPAASTGPYGCGTYAPDGSPRHCPAAATTSTPWRTRTREVRSSARSATARPGCGTSAAAVRPPSSPATPTM
;
A
#
# COMPACT_ATOMS: atom_id res chain seq x y z
N MET A 1 74.02 -12.81 51.57
CA MET A 1 74.73 -13.06 52.84
C MET A 1 76.18 -12.65 52.61
N TYR A 2 76.63 -11.66 53.38
CA TYR A 2 77.87 -10.86 53.33
C TYR A 2 79.05 -11.36 52.48
N VAL A 3 79.43 -10.58 51.45
CA VAL A 3 80.82 -10.45 50.99
C VAL A 3 81.10 -8.99 50.59
N ALA A 4 81.91 -8.36 51.42
CA ALA A 4 82.85 -7.25 51.23
C ALA A 4 82.39 -6.00 50.46
N ASP A 5 82.08 -4.99 51.26
CA ASP A 5 82.26 -3.58 50.96
C ASP A 5 83.66 -3.27 50.42
N GLY A 6 83.73 -2.22 49.60
CA GLY A 6 84.87 -1.86 48.79
C GLY A 6 86.14 -1.56 49.56
N GLY A 7 87.28 -1.89 48.94
CA GLY A 7 88.59 -1.44 49.38
C GLY A 7 89.77 -2.02 48.58
N GLY A 8 89.56 -3.14 47.87
CA GLY A 8 90.69 -3.91 47.32
C GLY A 8 91.23 -3.51 45.95
N ALA A 9 90.48 -2.79 45.09
CA ALA A 9 90.77 -2.80 43.64
C ALA A 9 91.04 -1.42 42.99
N SER A 10 91.20 -0.34 43.75
CA SER A 10 91.55 0.98 43.20
C SER A 10 93.06 1.23 43.11
N ARG A 11 93.90 0.22 43.36
CA ARG A 11 95.37 0.33 43.32
C ARG A 11 95.98 -0.42 42.15
N ARG A 12 95.47 -0.21 40.93
CA ARG A 12 96.17 -0.66 39.73
C ARG A 12 97.33 0.31 39.48
N ARG A 13 98.56 -0.17 39.64
CA ARG A 13 99.77 0.60 39.33
C ARG A 13 99.89 0.70 37.81
N MET A 14 99.98 1.91 37.29
CA MET A 14 100.32 2.18 35.89
C MET A 14 101.66 2.91 35.85
N SER A 15 102.49 2.58 34.86
CA SER A 15 103.74 3.30 34.61
C SER A 15 103.43 4.70 34.07
N GLY A 16 104.22 5.68 34.48
CA GLY A 16 104.04 7.08 34.04
C GLY A 16 104.11 7.22 32.52
N ALA A 17 105.03 6.49 31.87
CA ALA A 17 105.20 6.53 30.42
C ALA A 17 103.97 6.01 29.64
N ALA A 18 103.36 4.91 30.08
CA ALA A 18 102.18 4.34 29.42
C ALA A 18 100.91 5.17 29.63
N LEU A 19 100.85 5.94 30.73
CA LEU A 19 99.76 6.87 30.98
C LEU A 19 99.84 8.08 30.04
N MET A 20 101.05 8.61 29.80
CA MET A 20 101.26 9.78 28.94
C MET A 20 101.00 9.47 27.45
N GLU A 21 101.24 8.23 26.99
CA GLU A 21 100.90 7.80 25.62
C GLU A 21 99.39 7.79 25.32
N GLN A 22 98.52 7.76 26.35
CA GLN A 22 97.08 7.79 26.14
C GLN A 22 96.51 9.20 25.96
N PHE A 23 97.31 10.25 26.22
CA PHE A 23 96.86 11.63 26.12
C PHE A 23 97.45 12.31 24.87
N ALA A 24 96.58 12.97 24.10
CA ALA A 24 96.97 13.65 22.87
C ALA A 24 97.79 14.94 23.10
N ASP A 25 97.79 15.47 24.33
CA ASP A 25 98.56 16.64 24.77
C ASP A 25 99.40 16.27 25.99
N ALA A 26 100.65 15.90 25.75
CA ALA A 26 101.56 15.43 26.79
C ALA A 26 101.99 16.55 27.75
N ASP A 27 102.11 17.79 27.27
CA ASP A 27 102.54 18.92 28.09
C ASP A 27 101.42 19.40 29.01
N GLY A 28 100.19 19.48 28.50
CA GLY A 28 99.00 19.78 29.30
C GLY A 28 98.67 18.69 30.32
N ALA A 29 98.84 17.40 29.95
CA ALA A 29 98.65 16.28 30.86
C ALA A 29 99.69 16.27 32.01
N SER A 30 100.95 16.60 31.71
CA SER A 30 102.02 16.71 32.71
C SER A 30 101.74 17.83 33.71
N ALA A 31 101.35 19.02 33.23
CA ALA A 31 101.01 20.16 34.08
C ALA A 31 99.80 19.88 35.00
N ALA A 32 98.81 19.13 34.50
CA ALA A 32 97.67 18.67 35.29
C ALA A 32 98.10 17.63 36.33
N LEU A 33 98.93 16.65 35.96
CA LEU A 33 99.47 15.65 36.90
C LEU A 33 100.25 16.32 38.03
N ASP A 34 101.10 17.29 37.73
CA ASP A 34 101.85 18.08 38.71
C ASP A 34 100.93 18.89 39.64
N ALA A 35 99.81 19.41 39.13
CA ALA A 35 98.81 20.06 39.96
C ALA A 35 98.11 19.06 40.91
N PHE A 36 97.81 17.85 40.45
CA PHE A 36 97.21 16.79 41.28
C PHE A 36 98.19 16.22 42.31
N VAL A 37 99.47 16.12 41.99
CA VAL A 37 100.55 15.73 42.93
C VAL A 37 100.73 16.81 44.01
N ARG A 38 100.77 18.09 43.63
CA ARG A 38 100.83 19.22 44.59
C ARG A 38 99.62 19.28 45.52
N ALA A 39 98.45 18.90 45.03
CA ALA A 39 97.23 18.81 45.82
C ALA A 39 97.11 17.51 46.66
N ARG A 40 98.13 16.63 46.66
CA ARG A 40 98.15 15.31 47.33
C ARG A 40 97.02 14.35 46.91
N LEU A 41 96.49 14.52 45.70
CA LEU A 41 95.42 13.68 45.17
C LEU A 41 95.97 12.47 44.39
N VAL A 42 97.22 12.56 43.96
CA VAL A 42 97.98 11.49 43.32
C VAL A 42 99.36 11.43 43.96
N THR A 43 99.81 10.24 44.33
CA THR A 43 101.18 9.99 44.78
C THR A 43 101.98 9.39 43.63
N MET A 44 103.09 10.03 43.28
CA MET A 44 104.00 9.56 42.25
C MET A 44 105.31 9.14 42.93
N ASP A 45 105.69 7.87 42.74
CA ASP A 45 107.04 7.38 43.01
C ASP A 45 107.81 7.33 41.68
N SER A 46 109.14 7.19 41.70
CA SER A 46 110.06 7.44 40.58
C SER A 46 109.75 6.73 39.25
N ASP A 47 108.79 5.81 39.20
CA ASP A 47 108.26 5.24 37.95
C ASP A 47 106.78 4.78 38.00
N THR A 48 106.03 5.08 39.08
CA THR A 48 104.64 4.63 39.22
C THR A 48 103.72 5.70 39.78
N VAL A 49 102.55 5.83 39.15
CA VAL A 49 101.49 6.75 39.56
C VAL A 49 100.43 5.97 40.34
N VAL A 50 100.16 6.38 41.58
CA VAL A 50 99.16 5.77 42.46
C VAL A 50 98.20 6.85 42.95
N ILE A 51 96.89 6.66 42.73
CA ILE A 51 95.86 7.60 43.20
C ILE A 51 95.68 7.40 44.72
N THR A 52 95.76 8.48 45.49
CA THR A 52 95.51 8.47 46.94
C THR A 52 94.03 8.82 47.23
N HIS A 53 93.42 8.06 48.13
CA HIS A 53 91.99 7.73 48.24
C HIS A 53 90.91 8.84 48.37
N GLU A 54 89.71 8.46 47.89
CA GLU A 54 88.33 8.92 48.18
C GLU A 54 87.93 10.39 48.00
N ALA A 55 88.75 11.37 48.39
CA ALA A 55 88.36 12.78 48.33
C ALA A 55 88.10 13.25 46.89
N LEU A 56 88.88 12.73 45.92
CA LEU A 56 88.75 13.04 44.50
C LEU A 56 87.44 12.51 43.90
N LEU A 57 87.01 11.31 44.32
CA LEU A 57 85.77 10.71 43.83
C LEU A 57 84.54 11.39 44.46
N GLN A 58 84.64 11.88 45.70
CA GLN A 58 83.59 12.68 46.34
C GLN A 58 83.44 14.07 45.72
N ALA A 59 84.54 14.78 45.47
CA ALA A 59 84.53 16.14 44.95
C ALA A 59 84.25 16.23 43.43
N TRP A 60 84.35 15.12 42.68
CA TRP A 60 84.14 15.11 41.23
C TRP A 60 83.10 14.07 40.76
N PRO A 61 81.79 14.37 40.88
CA PRO A 61 80.72 13.45 40.49
C PRO A 61 80.82 12.96 39.05
N ARG A 62 81.18 13.83 38.10
CA ARG A 62 81.38 13.46 36.69
C ARG A 62 82.42 12.36 36.48
N LEU A 63 83.55 12.41 37.18
CA LEU A 63 84.60 11.39 37.06
C LEU A 63 84.13 10.05 37.67
N ARG A 64 83.35 10.11 38.75
CA ARG A 64 82.75 8.93 39.36
C ARG A 64 81.75 8.25 38.41
N ASP A 65 80.91 9.04 37.74
CA ASP A 65 79.97 8.55 36.75
C ASP A 65 80.69 7.92 35.55
N TRP A 66 81.79 8.51 35.08
CA TRP A 66 82.63 7.94 34.03
C TRP A 66 83.28 6.61 34.44
N ILE A 67 83.81 6.51 35.66
CA ILE A 67 84.41 5.27 36.18
C ILE A 67 83.33 4.19 36.37
N HIS A 68 82.15 4.54 36.87
CA HIS A 68 81.04 3.61 37.00
C HIS A 68 80.52 3.15 35.64
N ALA A 69 80.42 4.04 34.65
CA ALA A 69 80.04 3.71 33.29
C ALA A 69 81.08 2.80 32.60
N ASP A 70 82.38 3.09 32.75
CA ASP A 70 83.44 2.24 32.19
C ASP A 70 83.48 0.87 32.89
N ARG A 71 83.30 0.80 34.21
CA ARG A 71 83.21 -0.47 34.94
C ARG A 71 81.99 -1.30 34.55
N ALA A 72 80.82 -0.67 34.43
CA ALA A 72 79.61 -1.34 33.95
C ALA A 72 79.80 -1.84 32.50
N GLY A 73 80.47 -1.05 31.66
CA GLY A 73 80.84 -1.42 30.30
C GLY A 73 81.81 -2.61 30.25
N LEU A 74 82.80 -2.66 31.14
CA LEU A 74 83.74 -3.79 31.24
C LEU A 74 83.06 -5.08 31.69
N LEU A 75 82.10 -5.00 32.61
CA LEU A 75 81.31 -6.16 33.02
C LEU A 75 80.43 -6.67 31.87
N LEU A 76 79.80 -5.76 31.10
CA LEU A 76 79.03 -6.12 29.91
C LEU A 76 79.91 -6.74 28.83
N HIS A 77 81.12 -6.22 28.62
CA HIS A 77 82.10 -6.79 27.71
C HIS A 77 82.50 -8.20 28.14
N GLN A 78 82.90 -8.41 29.40
CA GLN A 78 83.26 -9.74 29.91
C GLN A 78 82.13 -10.77 29.79
N GLN A 79 80.89 -10.36 30.08
CA GLN A 79 79.72 -11.21 29.91
C GLN A 79 79.45 -11.54 28.44
N LEU A 80 79.69 -10.58 27.53
CA LEU A 80 79.59 -10.79 26.09
C LEU A 80 80.67 -11.74 25.58
N THR A 81 81.92 -11.58 26.03
CA THR A 81 83.03 -12.47 25.71
C THR A 81 82.72 -13.91 26.11
N HIS A 82 82.22 -14.09 27.35
CA HIS A 82 81.85 -15.42 27.85
C HIS A 82 80.73 -16.04 27.00
N ALA A 83 79.66 -15.29 26.72
CA ALA A 83 78.54 -15.75 25.92
C ALA A 83 78.93 -16.08 24.47
N ALA A 84 79.83 -15.31 23.88
CA ALA A 84 80.34 -15.56 22.53
C ALA A 84 81.19 -16.86 22.48
N VAL A 85 82.03 -17.09 23.47
CA VAL A 85 82.85 -18.31 23.59
C VAL A 85 81.98 -19.54 23.83
N GLU A 86 80.96 -19.45 24.68
CA GLU A 86 80.02 -20.54 24.90
C GLU A 86 79.20 -20.86 23.64
N TRP A 87 78.66 -19.84 22.97
CA TRP A 87 77.93 -20.02 21.71
C TRP A 87 78.79 -20.71 20.64
N GLU A 88 80.07 -20.37 20.55
CA GLU A 88 80.98 -21.02 19.59
C GLU A 88 81.31 -22.47 19.98
N ARG A 89 81.44 -22.77 21.28
CA ARG A 89 81.62 -24.15 21.79
C ARG A 89 80.40 -25.03 21.58
N GLU A 90 79.20 -24.46 21.66
CA GLU A 90 77.93 -25.15 21.44
C GLU A 90 77.57 -25.30 19.95
N GLY A 91 78.49 -24.99 19.03
CA GLY A 91 78.27 -25.15 17.59
C GLY A 91 77.34 -24.09 17.00
N ARG A 92 77.30 -22.90 17.61
CA ARG A 92 76.50 -21.73 17.20
C ARG A 92 74.98 -21.92 17.28
N ASP A 93 74.50 -22.55 18.35
CA ASP A 93 73.05 -22.72 18.59
C ASP A 93 72.33 -21.35 18.68
N PRO A 94 71.26 -21.11 17.89
CA PRO A 94 70.41 -19.92 17.99
C PRO A 94 69.78 -19.70 19.37
N SER A 95 69.67 -20.72 20.22
CA SER A 95 69.06 -20.64 21.56
C SER A 95 69.91 -19.83 22.57
N ALA A 96 71.23 -19.85 22.41
CA ALA A 96 72.19 -19.16 23.27
C ALA A 96 72.34 -17.65 22.94
N LEU A 97 71.76 -17.18 21.84
CA LEU A 97 71.82 -15.78 21.41
C LEU A 97 71.05 -14.84 22.34
N TYR A 98 71.57 -13.64 22.54
CA TYR A 98 70.88 -12.62 23.34
C TYR A 98 69.60 -12.12 22.66
N ARG A 99 68.54 -11.94 23.44
CA ARG A 99 67.22 -11.45 22.99
C ARG A 99 66.66 -10.40 23.94
N GLY A 100 65.71 -9.60 23.42
CA GLY A 100 64.98 -8.60 24.21
C GLY A 100 65.90 -7.60 24.92
N THR A 101 65.71 -7.45 26.23
CA THR A 101 66.41 -6.45 27.04
C THR A 101 67.93 -6.65 27.05
N ARG A 102 68.43 -7.88 27.16
CA ARG A 102 69.87 -8.18 27.15
C ARG A 102 70.56 -7.73 25.87
N LEU A 103 69.96 -8.02 24.71
CA LEU A 103 70.50 -7.57 23.42
C LEU A 103 70.46 -6.04 23.30
N SER A 104 69.41 -5.40 23.81
CA SER A 104 69.29 -3.94 23.76
C SER A 104 70.35 -3.23 24.61
N THR A 105 70.66 -3.75 25.80
CA THR A 105 71.67 -3.21 26.71
C THR A 105 73.08 -3.34 26.12
N VAL A 106 73.40 -4.50 25.55
CA VAL A 106 74.72 -4.74 24.91
C VAL A 106 74.87 -3.89 23.65
N ARG A 107 73.81 -3.71 22.86
CA ARG A 107 73.85 -2.85 21.66
C ARG A 107 74.04 -1.38 22.02
N ALA A 108 73.31 -0.89 23.03
CA ALA A 108 73.46 0.49 23.50
C ALA A 108 74.89 0.75 23.99
N TRP A 109 75.45 -0.18 24.77
CA TRP A 109 76.84 -0.12 25.20
C TRP A 109 77.83 -0.12 24.03
N ALA A 110 77.64 -1.01 23.04
CA ALA A 110 78.53 -1.11 21.88
C ALA A 110 78.53 0.18 21.04
N ASP A 111 77.37 0.83 20.89
CA ASP A 111 77.18 2.02 20.06
C ASP A 111 77.62 3.34 20.75
N GLU A 112 77.61 3.42 22.08
CA GLU A 112 77.81 4.67 22.84
C GLU A 112 79.25 4.89 23.36
N LEU A 113 80.01 3.83 23.63
CA LEU A 113 81.20 3.89 24.52
C LEU A 113 82.55 3.45 23.88
N ASP A 114 82.76 3.66 22.58
CA ASP A 114 83.88 3.03 21.84
C ASP A 114 83.89 1.49 21.94
N GLY A 115 82.81 0.89 22.42
CA GLY A 115 82.66 -0.55 22.64
C GLY A 115 82.92 -1.34 21.35
N ARG A 116 82.53 -0.80 20.19
CA ARG A 116 82.86 -1.38 18.87
C ARG A 116 84.35 -1.55 18.61
N ARG A 117 85.22 -0.68 19.13
CA ARG A 117 86.69 -0.82 19.02
C ARG A 117 87.26 -1.88 19.96
N ARG A 118 86.51 -2.24 21.02
CA ARG A 118 86.89 -3.24 22.02
C ARG A 118 86.34 -4.64 21.70
N LEU A 119 85.45 -4.77 20.72
CA LEU A 119 84.88 -6.07 20.33
C LEU A 119 85.91 -6.92 19.58
N GLY A 120 86.07 -8.17 20.01
CA GLY A 120 86.78 -9.17 19.25
C GLY A 120 85.94 -9.77 18.11
N PRO A 121 86.56 -10.47 17.14
CA PRO A 121 85.84 -11.05 15.99
C PRO A 121 84.75 -12.07 16.38
N GLY A 122 84.93 -12.81 17.48
CA GLY A 122 83.92 -13.75 18.00
C GLY A 122 82.72 -13.04 18.65
N GLU A 123 82.96 -11.93 19.33
CA GLU A 123 81.91 -11.13 19.99
C GLU A 123 81.06 -10.38 18.96
N GLU A 124 81.71 -9.85 17.92
CA GLU A 124 81.04 -9.19 16.80
C GLU A 124 80.15 -10.19 16.05
N ALA A 125 80.64 -11.41 15.79
CA ALA A 125 79.87 -12.47 15.16
C ALA A 125 78.65 -12.87 16.01
N PHE A 126 78.81 -13.02 17.33
CA PHE A 126 77.71 -13.32 18.26
C PHE A 126 76.65 -12.21 18.30
N LEU A 127 77.08 -10.94 18.37
CA LEU A 127 76.17 -9.80 18.38
C LEU A 127 75.40 -9.67 17.07
N HIS A 128 76.08 -9.85 15.93
CA HIS A 128 75.43 -9.88 14.61
C HIS A 128 74.42 -11.02 14.47
N ALA A 129 74.77 -12.23 14.92
CA ALA A 129 73.87 -13.37 14.92
C ALA A 129 72.63 -13.11 15.80
N SER A 130 72.83 -12.55 16.99
CA SER A 130 71.75 -12.17 17.92
C SER A 130 70.81 -11.13 17.32
N ILE A 131 71.34 -10.11 16.64
CA ILE A 131 70.55 -9.08 15.95
C ILE A 131 69.79 -9.67 14.76
N ALA A 132 70.43 -10.55 13.97
CA ALA A 132 69.80 -11.19 12.82
C ALA A 132 68.62 -12.08 13.25
N GLU A 133 68.76 -12.81 14.35
CA GLU A 133 67.73 -13.69 14.88
C GLU A 133 66.53 -12.92 15.47
N GLN A 134 66.80 -11.86 16.25
CA GLN A 134 65.75 -10.97 16.75
C GLN A 134 64.92 -10.36 15.60
N ARG A 135 65.58 -9.90 14.52
CA ARG A 135 64.91 -9.36 13.33
C ARG A 135 64.06 -10.41 12.60
N ARG A 136 64.48 -11.68 12.57
CA ARG A 136 63.70 -12.78 11.98
C ARG A 136 62.42 -13.02 12.77
N HIS A 137 62.51 -13.06 14.10
CA HIS A 137 61.37 -13.26 14.98
C HIS A 137 60.35 -12.11 14.87
N GLU A 138 60.80 -10.86 14.85
CA GLU A 138 59.93 -9.68 14.67
C GLU A 138 59.20 -9.69 13.31
N ARG A 139 59.89 -10.10 12.23
CA ARG A 139 59.27 -10.23 10.90
C ARG A 139 58.23 -11.34 10.86
N GLN A 140 58.46 -12.47 11.54
CA GLN A 140 57.50 -13.57 11.62
C GLN A 140 56.25 -13.18 12.42
N ALA A 141 56.43 -12.54 13.58
CA ALA A 141 55.32 -12.03 14.39
C ALA A 141 54.49 -10.98 13.62
N GLY A 142 55.16 -10.05 12.93
CA GLY A 142 54.50 -9.03 12.11
C GLY A 142 53.71 -9.61 10.93
N ARG A 143 54.20 -10.67 10.28
CA ARG A 143 53.48 -11.37 9.20
C ARG A 143 52.20 -12.02 9.71
N GLN A 144 52.24 -12.70 10.85
CA GLN A 144 51.06 -13.36 11.42
C GLN A 144 49.98 -12.34 11.82
N VAL A 145 50.37 -11.22 12.43
CA VAL A 145 49.42 -10.16 12.79
C VAL A 145 48.78 -9.54 11.54
N ARG A 146 49.57 -9.25 10.50
CA ARG A 146 49.04 -8.72 9.23
C ARG A 146 48.08 -9.70 8.57
N LEU A 147 48.44 -10.99 8.49
CA LEU A 147 47.56 -12.02 7.91
C LEU A 147 46.24 -12.14 8.66
N ARG A 148 46.28 -12.15 10.01
CA ARG A 148 45.06 -12.16 10.83
C ARG A 148 44.23 -10.89 10.65
N GLN A 149 44.87 -9.72 10.60
CA GLN A 149 44.18 -8.44 10.37
C GLN A 149 43.55 -8.37 8.97
N THR A 150 44.25 -8.82 7.93
CA THR A 150 43.70 -8.87 6.56
C THR A 150 42.54 -9.85 6.47
N MET A 151 42.63 -11.01 7.13
CA MET A 151 41.56 -12.00 7.16
C MET A 151 40.33 -11.50 7.91
N LEU A 152 40.51 -10.81 9.05
CA LEU A 152 39.40 -10.18 9.76
C LEU A 152 38.78 -9.04 8.94
N ALA A 153 39.59 -8.21 8.29
CA ALA A 153 39.09 -7.13 7.44
C ALA A 153 38.27 -7.66 6.25
N THR A 154 38.76 -8.70 5.54
CA THR A 154 37.97 -9.32 4.47
C THR A 154 36.70 -9.98 4.98
N LEU A 155 36.72 -10.60 6.17
CA LEU A 155 35.52 -11.19 6.77
C LEU A 155 34.48 -10.13 7.16
N VAL A 156 34.92 -8.98 7.68
CA VAL A 156 34.04 -7.83 7.98
C VAL A 156 33.45 -7.24 6.70
N VAL A 157 34.24 -7.09 5.64
CA VAL A 157 33.75 -6.61 4.33
C VAL A 157 32.74 -7.59 3.73
N LEU A 158 33.01 -8.89 3.76
CA LEU A 158 32.09 -9.93 3.28
C LEU A 158 30.80 -9.95 4.10
N LEU A 159 30.89 -9.81 5.42
CA LEU A 159 29.71 -9.71 6.30
C LEU A 159 28.89 -8.46 5.97
N GLY A 160 29.53 -7.32 5.76
CA GLY A 160 28.86 -6.08 5.35
C GLY A 160 28.14 -6.24 4.00
N LEU A 161 28.80 -6.83 3.01
CA LEU A 161 28.18 -7.14 1.71
C LEU A 161 26.99 -8.10 1.85
N ALA A 162 27.11 -9.15 2.65
CA ALA A 162 26.02 -10.09 2.88
C ALA A 162 24.81 -9.42 3.57
N LEU A 163 25.04 -8.55 4.56
CA LEU A 163 23.98 -7.80 5.24
C LEU A 163 23.30 -6.80 4.30
N THR A 164 24.06 -6.07 3.48
CA THR A 164 23.48 -5.13 2.50
C THR A 164 22.66 -5.86 1.44
N ALA A 165 23.15 -6.97 0.90
CA ALA A 165 22.40 -7.82 -0.03
C ALA A 165 21.14 -8.39 0.61
N GLY A 166 21.22 -8.87 1.86
CA GLY A 166 20.07 -9.34 2.62
C GLY A 166 19.02 -8.24 2.88
N GLY A 167 19.46 -7.02 3.20
CA GLY A 167 18.58 -5.86 3.38
C GLY A 167 17.88 -5.46 2.08
N LEU A 168 18.60 -5.44 0.96
CA LEU A 168 18.01 -5.15 -0.37
C LEU A 168 17.00 -6.22 -0.79
N ALA A 169 17.32 -7.50 -0.57
CA ALA A 169 16.39 -8.60 -0.87
C ALA A 169 15.11 -8.51 -0.01
N TYR A 170 15.23 -8.10 1.25
CA TYR A 170 14.08 -7.88 2.12
C TYR A 170 13.20 -6.71 1.64
N GLN A 171 13.80 -5.57 1.28
CA GLN A 171 13.06 -4.44 0.72
C GLN A 171 12.36 -4.79 -0.60
N GLN A 172 13.05 -5.51 -1.50
CA GLN A 172 12.46 -5.97 -2.75
C GLN A 172 11.26 -6.91 -2.48
N ARG A 173 11.38 -7.82 -1.52
CA ARG A 173 10.29 -8.71 -1.13
C ARG A 173 9.09 -7.95 -0.58
N GLU A 174 9.28 -6.97 0.29
CA GLU A 174 8.17 -6.15 0.80
C GLU A 174 7.47 -5.38 -0.32
N SER A 175 8.23 -4.75 -1.22
CA SER A 175 7.65 -4.01 -2.34
C SER A 175 6.83 -4.90 -3.28
N ALA A 176 7.27 -6.15 -3.51
CA ALA A 176 6.53 -7.11 -4.31
C ALA A 176 5.22 -7.54 -3.64
N LEU A 177 5.23 -7.77 -2.32
CA LEU A 177 4.04 -8.13 -1.56
C LEU A 177 3.01 -6.99 -1.52
N ASP A 178 3.47 -5.73 -1.47
CA ASP A 178 2.58 -4.57 -1.47
C ASP A 178 1.90 -4.39 -2.83
N GLN A 179 2.67 -4.54 -3.92
CA GLN A 179 2.13 -4.54 -5.28
C GLN A 179 1.09 -5.65 -5.49
N GLU A 180 1.34 -6.86 -4.97
CA GLU A 180 0.38 -7.96 -5.02
C GLU A 180 -0.93 -7.62 -4.29
N ARG A 181 -0.86 -7.02 -3.10
CA ARG A 181 -2.05 -6.60 -2.33
C ARG A 181 -2.87 -5.55 -3.07
N VAL A 182 -2.21 -4.56 -3.66
CA VAL A 182 -2.87 -3.52 -4.48
C VAL A 182 -3.55 -4.14 -5.69
N ALA A 183 -2.83 -4.98 -6.45
CA ALA A 183 -3.37 -5.64 -7.63
C ALA A 183 -4.57 -6.55 -7.29
N ARG A 184 -4.47 -7.31 -6.19
CA ARG A 184 -5.57 -8.15 -5.69
C ARG A 184 -6.78 -7.32 -5.29
N SER A 185 -6.59 -6.20 -4.59
CA SER A 185 -7.66 -5.27 -4.23
C SER A 185 -8.37 -4.72 -5.49
N GLN A 186 -7.61 -4.27 -6.49
CA GLN A 186 -8.15 -3.77 -7.76
C GLN A 186 -8.94 -4.85 -8.51
N ALA A 187 -8.41 -6.07 -8.60
CA ALA A 187 -9.09 -7.19 -9.26
C ALA A 187 -10.43 -7.53 -8.56
N LEU A 188 -10.44 -7.54 -7.22
CA LEU A 188 -11.67 -7.76 -6.45
C LEU A 188 -12.68 -6.62 -6.65
N ALA A 189 -12.24 -5.37 -6.71
CA ALA A 189 -13.11 -4.21 -6.96
C ALA A 189 -13.76 -4.27 -8.36
N VAL A 190 -12.99 -4.62 -9.40
CA VAL A 190 -13.52 -4.80 -10.76
C VAL A 190 -14.54 -5.94 -10.81
N ARG A 191 -14.27 -7.06 -10.13
CA ARG A 191 -15.19 -8.19 -10.05
C ARG A 191 -16.46 -7.85 -9.27
N SER A 192 -16.35 -7.01 -8.23
CA SER A 192 -17.51 -6.47 -7.53
C SER A 192 -18.40 -5.67 -8.49
N ALA A 193 -17.81 -4.76 -9.28
CA ALA A 193 -18.55 -3.93 -10.22
C ALA A 193 -19.30 -4.73 -11.29
N SER A 194 -18.70 -5.81 -11.81
CA SER A 194 -19.37 -6.67 -12.82
C SER A 194 -20.54 -7.47 -12.26
N LEU A 195 -20.53 -7.78 -10.95
CA LEU A 195 -21.60 -8.51 -10.29
C LEU A 195 -22.77 -7.62 -9.84
N ALA A 196 -22.59 -6.30 -9.86
CA ALA A 196 -23.55 -5.35 -9.32
C ALA A 196 -24.94 -5.45 -9.99
N GLY A 197 -25.01 -5.78 -11.29
CA GLY A 197 -26.28 -5.90 -12.03
C GLY A 197 -27.07 -7.19 -11.78
N GLY A 198 -26.41 -8.29 -11.42
CA GLY A 198 -27.07 -9.62 -11.31
C GLY A 198 -27.04 -10.24 -9.91
N ARG A 199 -26.03 -9.89 -9.10
CA ARG A 199 -25.78 -10.44 -7.75
C ARG A 199 -25.26 -9.33 -6.82
N PRO A 200 -26.11 -8.36 -6.45
CA PRO A 200 -25.71 -7.21 -5.64
C PRO A 200 -25.11 -7.59 -4.27
N GLU A 201 -25.62 -8.65 -3.63
CA GLU A 201 -25.06 -9.17 -2.37
C GLU A 201 -23.59 -9.60 -2.51
N ALA A 202 -23.27 -10.34 -3.58
CA ALA A 202 -21.90 -10.76 -3.85
C ALA A 202 -21.01 -9.56 -4.22
N SER A 203 -21.56 -8.58 -4.95
CA SER A 203 -20.88 -7.32 -5.26
C SER A 203 -20.49 -6.57 -3.98
N MET A 204 -21.42 -6.41 -3.03
CA MET A 204 -21.19 -5.75 -1.74
C MET A 204 -20.09 -6.44 -0.92
N LEU A 205 -20.14 -7.78 -0.84
CA LEU A 205 -19.13 -8.56 -0.11
C LEU A 205 -17.74 -8.40 -0.72
N LEU A 206 -17.64 -8.51 -2.06
CA LEU A 206 -16.36 -8.35 -2.76
C LEU A 206 -15.82 -6.92 -2.70
N ALA A 207 -16.69 -5.89 -2.73
CA ALA A 207 -16.26 -4.52 -2.52
C ALA A 207 -15.69 -4.32 -1.11
N GLY A 208 -16.35 -4.90 -0.10
CA GLY A 208 -15.87 -4.88 1.28
C GLY A 208 -14.58 -5.68 1.49
N GLU A 209 -14.37 -6.77 0.75
CA GLU A 209 -13.12 -7.55 0.77
C GLU A 209 -11.99 -6.82 0.06
N ALA A 210 -12.26 -6.22 -1.10
CA ALA A 210 -11.29 -5.39 -1.83
C ALA A 210 -10.75 -4.27 -0.95
N TYR A 211 -11.64 -3.54 -0.27
CA TYR A 211 -11.25 -2.44 0.61
C TYR A 211 -10.42 -2.90 1.82
N ARG A 212 -10.76 -4.06 2.39
CA ARG A 212 -9.99 -4.68 3.50
C ARG A 212 -8.62 -5.21 3.05
N ALA A 213 -8.50 -5.70 1.81
CA ALA A 213 -7.23 -6.18 1.28
C ALA A 213 -6.24 -5.03 1.08
N HIS A 214 -6.67 -3.95 0.42
CA HIS A 214 -5.92 -2.70 0.34
C HIS A 214 -6.87 -1.56 -0.05
N ALA A 215 -6.79 -0.40 0.60
CA ALA A 215 -7.66 0.74 0.33
C ALA A 215 -7.22 1.49 -0.94
N THR A 216 -7.63 0.99 -2.11
CA THR A 216 -7.41 1.62 -3.42
C THR A 216 -8.58 2.54 -3.82
N ALA A 217 -8.37 3.41 -4.81
CA ALA A 217 -9.44 4.27 -5.33
C ALA A 217 -10.57 3.44 -5.94
N GLU A 218 -10.24 2.35 -6.63
CA GLU A 218 -11.17 1.40 -7.23
C GLU A 218 -11.98 0.67 -6.16
N ALA A 219 -11.33 0.16 -5.11
CA ALA A 219 -12.02 -0.52 -4.00
C ALA A 219 -12.98 0.43 -3.26
N ARG A 220 -12.56 1.68 -3.04
CA ARG A 220 -13.41 2.71 -2.45
C ARG A 220 -14.60 3.06 -3.36
N GLY A 221 -14.36 3.19 -4.66
CA GLY A 221 -15.40 3.44 -5.65
C GLY A 221 -16.43 2.31 -5.69
N ALA A 222 -15.98 1.05 -5.69
CA ALA A 222 -16.85 -0.13 -5.63
C ALA A 222 -17.67 -0.18 -4.33
N LEU A 223 -17.08 0.18 -3.19
CA LEU A 223 -17.79 0.23 -1.92
C LEU A 223 -18.90 1.30 -1.94
N LEU A 224 -18.57 2.50 -2.42
CA LEU A 224 -19.53 3.61 -2.52
C LEU A 224 -20.65 3.31 -3.52
N SER A 225 -20.32 2.69 -4.66
CA SER A 225 -21.33 2.32 -5.66
C SER A 225 -22.32 1.30 -5.09
N THR A 226 -21.86 0.36 -4.26
CA THR A 226 -22.76 -0.60 -3.61
C THR A 226 -23.73 0.04 -2.61
N GLN A 227 -23.33 1.12 -1.91
CA GLN A 227 -24.27 1.89 -1.08
C GLN A 227 -25.27 2.70 -1.90
N SER A 228 -24.86 3.16 -3.10
CA SER A 228 -25.73 3.96 -3.97
C SER A 228 -26.77 3.14 -4.73
N GLN A 229 -26.66 1.80 -4.74
CA GLN A 229 -27.66 0.95 -5.36
C GLN A 229 -28.85 0.75 -4.43
N PRO A 230 -30.07 1.19 -4.81
CA PRO A 230 -31.27 0.92 -4.04
C PRO A 230 -31.66 -0.55 -4.21
N PHE A 231 -30.97 -1.43 -3.48
CA PHE A 231 -31.26 -2.84 -3.42
C PHE A 231 -31.70 -3.19 -2.00
N LEU A 232 -33.02 -3.41 -1.83
CA LEU A 232 -33.59 -3.76 -0.54
C LEU A 232 -33.54 -5.28 -0.29
N ALA A 233 -33.93 -6.10 -1.28
CA ALA A 233 -33.92 -7.56 -1.14
C ALA A 233 -34.03 -8.31 -2.48
N ARG A 234 -33.51 -9.54 -2.52
CA ARG A 234 -33.78 -10.54 -3.57
C ARG A 234 -34.80 -11.56 -3.09
N LEU A 235 -35.97 -11.57 -3.74
CA LEU A 235 -37.05 -12.49 -3.42
C LEU A 235 -36.92 -13.79 -4.22
N SER A 236 -36.23 -14.77 -3.66
CA SER A 236 -36.08 -16.10 -4.26
C SER A 236 -37.31 -17.00 -4.02
N GLY A 237 -37.44 -18.07 -4.81
CA GLY A 237 -38.39 -19.16 -4.55
C GLY A 237 -39.17 -19.68 -5.75
N HIS A 238 -39.32 -18.87 -6.80
CA HIS A 238 -39.89 -19.33 -8.07
C HIS A 238 -38.88 -20.15 -8.88
N ARG A 239 -39.37 -21.13 -9.62
CA ARG A 239 -38.59 -22.02 -10.50
C ARG A 239 -38.67 -21.63 -11.98
N GLY A 240 -39.46 -20.60 -12.31
CA GLY A 240 -39.61 -20.06 -13.65
C GLY A 240 -39.63 -18.53 -13.66
N PRO A 241 -39.75 -17.93 -14.86
CA PRO A 241 -39.91 -16.49 -15.01
C PRO A 241 -41.11 -15.97 -14.20
N VAL A 242 -40.90 -14.87 -13.47
CA VAL A 242 -41.98 -14.14 -12.78
C VAL A 242 -42.63 -13.22 -13.80
N ASN A 243 -43.90 -13.49 -14.13
CA ASN A 243 -44.61 -12.79 -15.19
C ASN A 243 -45.40 -11.58 -14.67
N THR A 244 -45.80 -11.61 -13.40
CA THR A 244 -46.69 -10.61 -12.82
C THR A 244 -46.39 -10.39 -11.33
N VAL A 245 -46.58 -9.15 -10.90
CA VAL A 245 -46.36 -8.71 -9.52
C VAL A 245 -47.49 -7.76 -9.14
N ALA A 246 -48.02 -7.90 -7.93
CA ALA A 246 -49.04 -7.01 -7.41
C ALA A 246 -48.79 -6.73 -5.92
N PHE A 247 -48.90 -5.45 -5.52
CA PHE A 247 -48.93 -5.07 -4.11
C PHE A 247 -50.37 -5.08 -3.61
N ALA A 248 -50.57 -5.57 -2.39
CA ALA A 248 -51.85 -5.43 -1.71
C ALA A 248 -52.04 -3.98 -1.25
N PRO A 249 -53.28 -3.48 -1.18
CA PRO A 249 -53.58 -2.17 -0.61
C PRO A 249 -52.96 -2.00 0.78
N GLY A 250 -52.27 -0.86 0.99
CA GLY A 250 -51.53 -0.57 2.23
C GLY A 250 -50.12 -1.16 2.30
N ASP A 251 -49.57 -1.65 1.18
CA ASP A 251 -48.17 -2.06 0.98
C ASP A 251 -47.62 -3.11 1.97
N ARG A 252 -48.52 -3.87 2.62
CA ARG A 252 -48.12 -4.90 3.59
C ARG A 252 -47.75 -6.23 2.95
N LEU A 253 -48.38 -6.55 1.82
CA LEU A 253 -48.22 -7.82 1.13
C LEU A 253 -47.86 -7.60 -0.34
N LEU A 254 -47.08 -8.54 -0.87
CA LEU A 254 -46.64 -8.61 -2.26
C LEU A 254 -46.96 -9.99 -2.79
N ALA A 255 -47.72 -10.07 -3.88
CA ALA A 255 -47.95 -11.30 -4.62
C ALA A 255 -47.08 -11.33 -5.88
N THR A 256 -46.46 -12.47 -6.15
CA THR A 256 -45.69 -12.72 -7.38
C THR A 256 -46.19 -13.99 -8.04
N GLY A 257 -46.41 -13.92 -9.35
CA GLY A 257 -46.90 -15.02 -10.18
C GLY A 257 -45.85 -15.45 -11.19
N SER A 258 -45.65 -16.75 -11.33
CA SER A 258 -44.58 -17.31 -12.15
C SER A 258 -45.11 -18.30 -13.20
N THR A 259 -44.31 -18.50 -14.24
CA THR A 259 -44.50 -19.54 -15.25
C THR A 259 -44.49 -20.95 -14.66
N ASP A 260 -43.92 -21.13 -13.47
CA ASP A 260 -43.96 -22.40 -12.72
C ASP A 260 -45.35 -22.79 -12.17
N GLY A 261 -46.38 -21.98 -12.42
CA GLY A 261 -47.74 -22.21 -11.96
C GLY A 261 -47.94 -21.93 -10.47
N THR A 262 -47.02 -21.19 -9.83
CA THR A 262 -47.16 -20.78 -8.44
C THR A 262 -47.37 -19.29 -8.31
N VAL A 263 -48.25 -18.93 -7.37
CA VAL A 263 -48.44 -17.58 -6.86
C VAL A 263 -47.92 -17.56 -5.44
N THR A 264 -46.93 -16.73 -5.15
CA THR A 264 -46.39 -16.61 -3.79
C THR A 264 -46.74 -15.24 -3.21
N VAL A 265 -47.26 -15.25 -1.98
CA VAL A 265 -47.58 -14.04 -1.22
C VAL A 265 -46.53 -13.86 -0.13
N ARG A 266 -45.92 -12.68 -0.08
CA ARG A 266 -44.88 -12.31 0.87
C ARG A 266 -45.28 -11.07 1.63
N ARG A 267 -44.81 -10.94 2.87
CA ARG A 267 -44.88 -9.69 3.62
C ARG A 267 -43.76 -8.77 3.15
N VAL A 268 -44.07 -7.50 2.92
CA VAL A 268 -43.11 -6.53 2.36
C VAL A 268 -42.01 -6.18 3.37
N SER A 269 -42.34 -6.09 4.67
CA SER A 269 -41.42 -5.63 5.71
C SER A 269 -40.27 -6.59 6.03
N ASP A 270 -40.50 -7.90 5.97
CA ASP A 270 -39.53 -8.93 6.34
C ASP A 270 -39.29 -9.97 5.22
N HIS A 271 -39.90 -9.74 4.05
CA HIS A 271 -39.82 -10.59 2.87
C HIS A 271 -40.26 -12.04 3.10
N ARG A 272 -40.91 -12.35 4.22
CA ARG A 272 -41.32 -13.72 4.55
C ARG A 272 -42.48 -14.16 3.68
N ARG A 273 -42.35 -15.35 3.10
CA ARG A 273 -43.42 -16.02 2.38
C ARG A 273 -44.52 -16.42 3.37
N THR A 274 -45.69 -15.85 3.18
CA THR A 274 -46.88 -16.08 4.00
C THR A 274 -47.74 -17.18 3.39
N ALA A 275 -47.95 -17.13 2.06
CA ALA A 275 -48.73 -18.13 1.33
C ALA A 275 -48.05 -18.56 0.02
N THR A 276 -48.36 -19.77 -0.43
CA THR A 276 -48.10 -20.23 -1.80
C THR A 276 -49.37 -20.88 -2.32
N PHE A 277 -49.84 -20.43 -3.47
CA PHE A 277 -50.99 -20.98 -4.17
C PHE A 277 -50.54 -21.59 -5.49
N ALA A 278 -51.11 -22.74 -5.84
CA ALA A 278 -50.85 -23.40 -7.11
C ALA A 278 -52.01 -23.13 -8.09
N VAL A 279 -51.67 -22.89 -9.35
CA VAL A 279 -52.60 -22.79 -10.48
C VAL A 279 -52.20 -23.75 -11.59
N SER A 280 -53.15 -24.05 -12.47
CA SER A 280 -52.89 -24.91 -13.63
C SER A 280 -52.19 -24.12 -14.73
N GLY A 281 -50.87 -24.26 -14.82
CA GLY A 281 -50.04 -23.64 -15.87
C GLY A 281 -49.50 -22.24 -15.54
N PRO A 282 -48.80 -21.61 -16.50
CA PRO A 282 -48.16 -20.31 -16.31
C PRO A 282 -49.13 -19.23 -15.82
N VAL A 283 -48.78 -18.54 -14.72
CA VAL A 283 -49.56 -17.40 -14.22
C VAL A 283 -49.41 -16.23 -15.21
N ARG A 284 -50.53 -15.62 -15.63
CA ARG A 284 -50.53 -14.48 -16.57
C ARG A 284 -50.75 -13.15 -15.88
N SER A 285 -51.72 -13.08 -14.97
CA SER A 285 -52.07 -11.85 -14.26
C SER A 285 -52.48 -12.14 -12.81
N ILE A 286 -52.21 -11.20 -11.92
CA ILE A 286 -52.61 -11.23 -10.51
C ILE A 286 -53.19 -9.86 -10.15
N ALA A 287 -54.27 -9.84 -9.36
CA ALA A 287 -54.81 -8.62 -8.79
C ALA A 287 -55.28 -8.86 -7.34
N PHE A 288 -55.10 -7.85 -6.48
CA PHE A 288 -55.69 -7.83 -5.14
C PHE A 288 -57.01 -7.07 -5.15
N SER A 289 -57.96 -7.52 -4.33
CA SER A 289 -59.15 -6.72 -4.03
C SER A 289 -58.78 -5.43 -3.28
N PRO A 290 -59.61 -4.37 -3.33
CA PRO A 290 -59.30 -3.09 -2.67
C PRO A 290 -59.19 -3.18 -1.14
N ASP A 291 -59.77 -4.20 -0.53
CA ASP A 291 -59.64 -4.50 0.90
C ASP A 291 -58.41 -5.37 1.23
N GLY A 292 -57.67 -5.83 0.23
CA GLY A 292 -56.50 -6.70 0.35
C GLY A 292 -56.79 -8.13 0.82
N ARG A 293 -58.07 -8.52 0.97
CA ARG A 293 -58.46 -9.82 1.53
C ARG A 293 -58.54 -10.93 0.49
N THR A 294 -58.83 -10.57 -0.76
CA THR A 294 -58.97 -11.52 -1.87
C THR A 294 -57.85 -11.30 -2.88
N LEU A 295 -57.23 -12.41 -3.31
CA LEU A 295 -56.28 -12.44 -4.40
C LEU A 295 -56.90 -13.16 -5.59
N ALA A 296 -56.88 -12.56 -6.76
CA ALA A 296 -57.26 -13.22 -8.01
C ALA A 296 -56.02 -13.50 -8.84
N ALA A 297 -55.96 -14.66 -9.50
CA ALA A 297 -54.94 -14.95 -10.49
C ALA A 297 -55.49 -15.74 -11.66
N THR A 298 -54.94 -15.49 -12.84
CA THR A 298 -55.23 -16.23 -14.07
C THR A 298 -54.05 -17.09 -14.46
N SER A 299 -54.33 -18.19 -15.14
CA SER A 299 -53.31 -19.08 -15.69
C SER A 299 -53.60 -19.45 -17.13
N ALA A 300 -52.58 -19.92 -17.85
CA ALA A 300 -52.72 -20.31 -19.25
C ALA A 300 -53.50 -21.62 -19.46
N HIS A 301 -53.69 -22.46 -18.43
CA HIS A 301 -54.31 -23.79 -18.53
C HIS A 301 -55.40 -24.00 -17.47
N GLY A 302 -56.02 -22.93 -16.99
CA GLY A 302 -57.06 -23.04 -15.98
C GLY A 302 -57.92 -21.78 -15.85
N PRO A 303 -59.07 -21.92 -15.18
CA PRO A 303 -59.95 -20.80 -14.88
C PRO A 303 -59.34 -19.86 -13.83
N VAL A 304 -59.88 -18.65 -13.78
CA VAL A 304 -59.49 -17.66 -12.77
C VAL A 304 -59.81 -18.17 -11.38
N SER A 305 -58.83 -18.08 -10.49
CA SER A 305 -58.95 -18.57 -9.12
C SER A 305 -58.87 -17.41 -8.14
N LEU A 306 -59.74 -17.45 -7.12
CA LEU A 306 -59.79 -16.48 -6.04
C LEU A 306 -59.31 -17.15 -4.74
N TRP A 307 -58.40 -16.51 -4.02
CA TRP A 307 -57.92 -16.96 -2.71
C TRP A 307 -58.22 -15.94 -1.62
N ASP A 308 -58.59 -16.46 -0.45
CA ASP A 308 -58.59 -15.72 0.80
C ASP A 308 -57.15 -15.62 1.30
N VAL A 309 -56.64 -14.39 1.36
CA VAL A 309 -55.25 -14.09 1.72
C VAL A 309 -54.99 -14.37 3.20
N ALA A 310 -55.96 -14.10 4.08
CA ALA A 310 -55.81 -14.35 5.52
C ALA A 310 -55.99 -15.83 5.85
N GLY A 311 -56.97 -16.48 5.21
CA GLY A 311 -57.26 -17.90 5.40
C GLY A 311 -56.34 -18.85 4.63
N HIS A 312 -55.48 -18.36 3.75
CA HIS A 312 -54.55 -19.15 2.91
C HIS A 312 -55.26 -20.26 2.12
N ARG A 313 -56.52 -20.03 1.73
CA ARG A 313 -57.38 -21.05 1.10
C ARG A 313 -58.03 -20.49 -0.15
N ARG A 314 -58.32 -21.38 -1.10
CA ARG A 314 -59.06 -21.03 -2.30
C ARG A 314 -60.49 -20.67 -1.90
N LYS A 315 -60.90 -19.42 -2.17
CA LYS A 315 -62.23 -18.89 -1.90
C LYS A 315 -63.22 -19.39 -2.96
N ALA A 316 -62.85 -19.24 -4.23
CA ALA A 316 -63.71 -19.63 -5.35
C ALA A 316 -62.92 -19.84 -6.65
N VAL A 317 -63.61 -20.36 -7.66
CA VAL A 317 -63.14 -20.51 -9.04
C VAL A 317 -64.19 -19.85 -9.92
N LEU A 318 -63.76 -18.97 -10.81
CA LEU A 318 -64.69 -18.42 -11.80
C LEU A 318 -65.01 -19.49 -12.85
N GLY A 319 -66.13 -19.33 -13.55
CA GLY A 319 -66.63 -20.34 -14.48
C GLY A 319 -65.62 -20.73 -15.58
N PRO A 320 -65.84 -21.87 -16.27
CA PRO A 320 -64.92 -22.38 -17.30
C PRO A 320 -64.67 -21.39 -18.45
N GLY A 321 -65.58 -20.45 -18.73
CA GLY A 321 -65.39 -19.39 -19.72
C GLY A 321 -64.26 -18.40 -19.40
N THR A 322 -63.68 -18.46 -18.21
CA THR A 322 -62.53 -17.65 -17.79
C THR A 322 -61.18 -18.34 -17.98
N GLU A 323 -61.16 -19.52 -18.61
CA GLU A 323 -59.93 -20.23 -18.92
C GLU A 323 -59.01 -19.40 -19.82
N ALA A 324 -57.70 -19.47 -19.54
CA ALA A 324 -56.66 -18.76 -20.30
C ALA A 324 -56.81 -17.22 -20.33
N ALA A 325 -57.61 -16.65 -19.41
CA ALA A 325 -57.76 -15.20 -19.26
C ALA A 325 -56.40 -14.50 -19.12
N ARG A 326 -56.22 -13.40 -19.85
CA ARG A 326 -54.91 -12.72 -19.95
C ARG A 326 -54.72 -11.62 -18.92
N ALA A 327 -55.79 -10.92 -18.56
CA ALA A 327 -55.74 -9.79 -17.65
C ALA A 327 -56.90 -9.79 -16.66
N LEU A 328 -56.63 -9.22 -15.49
CA LEU A 328 -57.59 -9.01 -14.41
C LEU A 328 -57.50 -7.58 -13.92
N SER A 329 -58.62 -7.03 -13.46
CA SER A 329 -58.60 -5.82 -12.68
C SER A 329 -59.75 -5.80 -11.68
N PHE A 330 -59.46 -5.57 -10.40
CA PHE A 330 -60.49 -5.37 -9.39
C PHE A 330 -61.03 -3.94 -9.47
N ASP A 331 -62.34 -3.79 -9.34
CA ASP A 331 -62.97 -2.47 -9.20
C ASP A 331 -62.56 -1.83 -7.85
N PRO A 332 -61.97 -0.62 -7.84
CA PRO A 332 -61.62 0.12 -6.63
C PRO A 332 -62.78 0.36 -5.66
N ARG A 333 -64.03 0.37 -6.16
CA ARG A 333 -65.26 0.51 -5.32
C ARG A 333 -65.59 -0.75 -4.53
N GLY A 334 -64.94 -1.86 -4.85
CA GLY A 334 -65.10 -3.14 -4.17
C GLY A 334 -66.17 -4.04 -4.79
N ASN A 335 -65.96 -5.34 -4.61
CA ASN A 335 -66.85 -6.45 -4.93
C ASN A 335 -67.00 -6.84 -6.42
N ARG A 336 -66.38 -6.13 -7.38
CA ARG A 336 -66.34 -6.54 -8.79
C ARG A 336 -64.93 -6.81 -9.32
N LEU A 337 -64.82 -7.78 -10.22
CA LEU A 337 -63.59 -8.17 -10.90
C LEU A 337 -63.84 -8.22 -12.41
N ALA A 338 -63.12 -7.43 -13.18
CA ALA A 338 -63.11 -7.53 -14.63
C ALA A 338 -62.10 -8.60 -15.07
N VAL A 339 -62.53 -9.50 -15.96
CA VAL A 339 -61.77 -10.62 -16.49
C VAL A 339 -61.74 -10.53 -18.00
N ALA A 340 -60.55 -10.43 -18.58
CA ALA A 340 -60.35 -10.45 -20.03
C ALA A 340 -60.19 -11.89 -20.52
N THR A 341 -61.21 -12.39 -21.25
CA THR A 341 -61.17 -13.73 -21.83
C THR A 341 -60.29 -13.76 -23.08
N VAL A 342 -59.99 -14.98 -23.56
CA VAL A 342 -59.18 -15.18 -24.78
C VAL A 342 -59.89 -14.67 -26.04
N ASP A 343 -61.23 -14.69 -26.04
CA ASP A 343 -62.06 -14.34 -27.20
C ASP A 343 -62.26 -12.82 -27.39
N GLY A 344 -61.64 -12.00 -26.54
CA GLY A 344 -61.78 -10.54 -26.59
C GLY A 344 -62.97 -9.99 -25.82
N VAL A 345 -63.70 -10.85 -25.12
CA VAL A 345 -64.80 -10.45 -24.25
C VAL A 345 -64.26 -10.10 -22.86
N ILE A 346 -64.78 -9.05 -22.25
CA ILE A 346 -64.47 -8.71 -20.86
C ILE A 346 -65.69 -8.99 -20.00
N GLU A 347 -65.57 -9.96 -19.10
CA GLU A 347 -66.63 -10.32 -18.15
C GLU A 347 -66.41 -9.60 -16.82
N VAL A 348 -67.47 -8.98 -16.28
CA VAL A 348 -67.46 -8.34 -14.96
C VAL A 348 -68.14 -9.26 -13.97
N TRP A 349 -67.35 -9.78 -13.04
CA TRP A 349 -67.77 -10.73 -12.03
C TRP A 349 -68.04 -10.06 -10.68
N ASP A 350 -69.18 -10.35 -10.07
CA ASP A 350 -69.40 -10.12 -8.63
C ASP A 350 -68.59 -11.16 -7.85
N THR A 351 -67.75 -10.71 -6.92
CA THR A 351 -66.79 -11.54 -6.17
C THR A 351 -67.23 -11.85 -4.73
N ALA A 352 -68.52 -11.64 -4.45
CA ALA A 352 -69.21 -12.11 -3.25
C ALA A 352 -69.13 -13.65 -3.12
N ASP A 353 -69.78 -14.22 -2.10
CA ASP A 353 -69.64 -15.64 -1.72
C ASP A 353 -69.86 -16.63 -2.87
N THR A 354 -70.74 -16.29 -3.81
CA THR A 354 -70.93 -17.04 -5.07
C THR A 354 -70.58 -16.15 -6.26
N PRO A 355 -69.46 -16.38 -6.95
CA PRO A 355 -69.10 -15.58 -8.09
C PRO A 355 -70.09 -15.73 -9.24
N ARG A 356 -70.51 -14.60 -9.82
CA ARG A 356 -71.43 -14.56 -10.96
C ARG A 356 -71.07 -13.43 -11.90
N VAL A 357 -71.30 -13.64 -13.19
CA VAL A 357 -71.19 -12.58 -14.20
C VAL A 357 -72.33 -11.59 -13.99
N THR A 358 -71.99 -10.29 -13.95
CA THR A 358 -72.94 -9.18 -13.79
C THR A 358 -73.03 -8.30 -15.03
N ALA A 359 -71.98 -8.26 -15.83
CA ALA A 359 -71.97 -7.60 -17.14
C ALA A 359 -70.97 -8.29 -18.06
N THR A 360 -71.25 -8.20 -19.36
CA THR A 360 -70.36 -8.67 -20.43
C THR A 360 -70.10 -7.49 -21.35
N LEU A 361 -68.84 -7.13 -21.52
CA LEU A 361 -68.39 -6.02 -22.34
C LEU A 361 -67.78 -6.59 -23.61
N GLU A 362 -68.55 -6.50 -24.69
CA GLU A 362 -68.17 -6.99 -26.01
C GLU A 362 -67.72 -5.83 -26.90
N GLY A 363 -66.67 -6.07 -27.70
CA GLY A 363 -66.27 -5.11 -28.72
C GLY A 363 -64.86 -5.32 -29.26
N HIS A 364 -63.93 -5.81 -28.45
CA HIS A 364 -62.57 -6.11 -28.93
C HIS A 364 -62.58 -7.26 -29.94
N VAL A 365 -61.72 -7.16 -30.96
CA VAL A 365 -61.51 -8.22 -31.96
C VAL A 365 -60.22 -8.96 -31.63
N GLY A 366 -60.33 -9.99 -30.79
CA GLY A 366 -59.19 -10.80 -30.32
C GLY A 366 -58.77 -10.48 -28.89
N ALA A 367 -57.74 -11.18 -28.41
CA ALA A 367 -57.41 -11.24 -26.99
C ALA A 367 -57.12 -9.85 -26.37
N VAL A 368 -57.75 -9.59 -25.22
CA VAL A 368 -57.46 -8.40 -24.41
C VAL A 368 -56.22 -8.67 -23.55
N ASN A 369 -55.17 -7.88 -23.73
CA ASN A 369 -53.86 -8.10 -23.12
C ASN A 369 -53.67 -7.38 -21.79
N ALA A 370 -54.40 -6.28 -21.56
CA ALA A 370 -54.35 -5.53 -20.32
C ALA A 370 -55.73 -4.97 -19.97
N LEU A 371 -55.99 -4.90 -18.67
CA LEU A 371 -57.18 -4.30 -18.07
C LEU A 371 -56.74 -3.44 -16.90
N ASP A 372 -57.33 -2.26 -16.76
CA ASP A 372 -57.16 -1.46 -15.55
C ASP A 372 -58.39 -0.59 -15.25
N HIS A 373 -58.77 -0.52 -13.97
CA HIS A 373 -59.86 0.32 -13.52
C HIS A 373 -59.32 1.70 -13.14
N ALA A 374 -59.99 2.75 -13.59
CA ALA A 374 -59.75 4.08 -13.10
C ALA A 374 -60.01 4.14 -11.58
N PRO A 375 -59.27 4.97 -10.81
CA PRO A 375 -59.43 5.05 -9.35
C PRO A 375 -60.86 5.34 -8.87
N GLY A 376 -61.67 6.01 -9.70
CA GLY A 376 -63.07 6.27 -9.43
C GLY A 376 -64.04 5.10 -9.68
N GLY A 377 -63.56 3.95 -10.17
CA GLY A 377 -64.29 2.69 -10.42
C GLY A 377 -65.27 2.67 -11.60
N ARG A 378 -65.69 3.85 -12.09
CA ARG A 378 -66.69 3.97 -13.17
C ARG A 378 -66.15 3.68 -14.57
N THR A 379 -64.84 3.77 -14.74
CA THR A 379 -64.19 3.60 -16.04
C THR A 379 -63.24 2.42 -15.97
N LEU A 380 -63.45 1.44 -16.84
CA LEU A 380 -62.49 0.38 -17.12
C LEU A 380 -61.81 0.69 -18.45
N VAL A 381 -60.49 0.51 -18.50
CA VAL A 381 -59.70 0.62 -19.72
C VAL A 381 -59.21 -0.75 -20.12
N SER A 382 -59.31 -1.09 -21.40
CA SER A 382 -58.81 -2.35 -21.96
C SER A 382 -57.92 -2.11 -23.17
N ALA A 383 -56.86 -2.89 -23.30
CA ALA A 383 -55.97 -2.86 -24.46
C ALA A 383 -55.97 -4.22 -25.16
N GLY A 384 -56.38 -4.23 -26.44
CA GLY A 384 -56.62 -5.43 -27.23
C GLY A 384 -55.50 -5.76 -28.23
N ALA A 385 -55.47 -7.01 -28.67
CA ALA A 385 -54.66 -7.44 -29.82
C ALA A 385 -55.12 -6.80 -31.15
N ASP A 386 -56.34 -6.24 -31.19
CA ASP A 386 -56.87 -5.44 -32.30
C ASP A 386 -56.19 -4.06 -32.46
N ARG A 387 -55.18 -3.76 -31.64
CA ARG A 387 -54.46 -2.47 -31.61
C ARG A 387 -55.35 -1.30 -31.21
N THR A 388 -56.42 -1.57 -30.45
CA THR A 388 -57.30 -0.55 -29.89
C THR A 388 -57.19 -0.50 -28.38
N VAL A 389 -57.39 0.70 -27.81
CA VAL A 389 -57.64 0.88 -26.37
C VAL A 389 -59.08 1.32 -26.21
N ARG A 390 -59.87 0.60 -25.41
CA ARG A 390 -61.29 0.89 -25.21
C ARG A 390 -61.55 1.35 -23.80
N LEU A 391 -62.43 2.33 -23.67
CA LEU A 391 -62.93 2.82 -22.40
C LEU A 391 -64.36 2.32 -22.22
N TRP A 392 -64.66 1.81 -21.03
CA TRP A 392 -65.95 1.23 -20.69
C TRP A 392 -66.52 1.94 -19.47
N ASP A 393 -67.82 2.24 -19.52
CA ASP A 393 -68.60 2.64 -18.34
C ASP A 393 -69.08 1.37 -17.63
N THR A 394 -68.48 1.06 -16.47
CA THR A 394 -68.74 -0.17 -15.70
C THR A 394 -70.10 -0.16 -15.00
N ASP A 395 -70.70 1.02 -14.79
CA ASP A 395 -72.03 1.14 -14.19
C ASP A 395 -73.12 0.85 -15.24
N ARG A 396 -72.88 1.27 -16.48
CA ARG A 396 -73.81 1.09 -17.61
C ARG A 396 -73.55 -0.17 -18.43
N GLY A 397 -72.41 -0.82 -18.25
CA GLY A 397 -72.01 -1.99 -19.02
C GLY A 397 -71.83 -1.68 -20.51
N ARG A 398 -71.35 -0.48 -20.87
CA ARG A 398 -71.23 -0.04 -22.27
C ARG A 398 -69.88 0.57 -22.57
N GLN A 399 -69.43 0.39 -23.81
CA GLN A 399 -68.28 1.10 -24.34
C GLN A 399 -68.56 2.61 -24.39
N SER A 400 -67.70 3.40 -23.78
CA SER A 400 -67.78 4.86 -23.80
C SER A 400 -66.92 5.47 -24.91
N ASP A 401 -65.74 4.90 -25.18
CA ASP A 401 -64.83 5.43 -26.20
C ASP A 401 -63.89 4.34 -26.76
N VAL A 402 -63.37 4.57 -27.96
CA VAL A 402 -62.34 3.74 -28.60
C VAL A 402 -61.21 4.62 -29.09
N LEU A 403 -60.02 4.36 -28.57
CA LEU A 403 -58.78 4.97 -28.98
C LEU A 403 -58.09 4.01 -29.97
N GLU A 404 -58.10 4.39 -31.23
CA GLU A 404 -57.41 3.67 -32.30
C GLU A 404 -56.36 4.58 -32.92
N ASP A 405 -55.26 3.99 -33.38
CA ASP A 405 -54.27 4.70 -34.18
C ASP A 405 -54.87 5.00 -35.56
N THR A 406 -55.53 6.15 -35.67
CA THR A 406 -55.95 6.70 -36.96
C THR A 406 -55.01 7.84 -37.33
N PRO A 407 -54.32 7.80 -38.49
CA PRO A 407 -53.40 8.86 -38.91
C PRO A 407 -54.07 10.21 -39.20
N THR A 408 -55.37 10.39 -38.96
CA THR A 408 -56.13 11.55 -39.45
C THR A 408 -57.23 12.10 -38.52
N ARG A 409 -57.23 11.77 -37.23
CA ARG A 409 -58.11 12.48 -36.29
C ARG A 409 -57.30 13.19 -35.22
N CYS A 410 -57.03 14.48 -35.48
CA CYS A 410 -56.64 15.42 -34.44
C CYS A 410 -57.76 15.50 -33.41
N TRP A 411 -57.53 14.92 -32.23
CA TRP A 411 -58.38 15.12 -31.08
C TRP A 411 -58.23 16.58 -30.62
N ALA A 412 -59.22 17.42 -30.91
CA ALA A 412 -59.33 18.72 -30.29
C ALA A 412 -59.81 18.53 -28.85
N TRP A 413 -58.87 18.52 -27.91
CA TRP A 413 -59.17 18.53 -26.48
C TRP A 413 -59.90 19.85 -26.17
N ARG A 414 -61.22 19.78 -25.94
CA ARG A 414 -62.02 20.95 -25.57
C ARG A 414 -62.02 21.03 -24.04
N SER A 415 -61.09 21.81 -23.50
CA SER A 415 -61.01 22.10 -22.07
C SER A 415 -62.30 22.81 -21.59
N PRO A 416 -62.81 22.52 -20.38
CA PRO A 416 -63.89 23.30 -19.81
C PRO A 416 -63.41 24.73 -19.58
N ARG A 417 -64.18 25.72 -20.06
CA ARG A 417 -63.93 27.15 -19.85
C ARG A 417 -63.68 27.43 -18.37
N THR A 418 -62.43 27.69 -18.01
CA THR A 418 -62.08 28.38 -16.77
C THR A 418 -61.48 29.73 -17.13
N ALA A 419 -62.11 30.77 -16.60
CA ALA A 419 -61.79 32.15 -16.85
C ALA A 419 -60.42 32.52 -16.23
N GLY A 420 -59.64 33.29 -17.00
CA GLY A 420 -58.68 34.25 -16.47
C GLY A 420 -57.40 33.69 -15.86
N ARG A 421 -56.40 33.40 -16.70
CA ARG A 421 -54.98 33.80 -16.52
C ARG A 421 -54.14 33.27 -17.68
N SER A 422 -53.46 34.17 -18.39
CA SER A 422 -52.50 33.83 -19.45
C SER A 422 -51.24 33.16 -18.86
N PRO A 423 -50.70 32.08 -19.46
CA PRO A 423 -49.39 31.57 -19.09
C PRO A 423 -48.27 32.39 -19.79
N PRO A 424 -47.04 32.45 -19.23
CA PRO A 424 -45.92 33.11 -19.87
C PRO A 424 -45.39 32.28 -21.04
N ALA A 425 -44.83 32.96 -22.04
CA ALA A 425 -44.30 32.37 -23.26
C ALA A 425 -43.22 31.30 -22.97
N ALA A 426 -43.45 30.08 -23.45
CA ALA A 426 -42.47 29.02 -23.45
C ALA A 426 -41.49 29.23 -24.62
N SER A 427 -40.20 29.30 -24.27
CA SER A 427 -39.08 29.29 -25.20
C SER A 427 -39.04 27.97 -25.99
N THR A 428 -39.13 28.05 -27.31
CA THR A 428 -38.88 26.96 -28.25
C THR A 428 -37.38 26.61 -28.29
N GLY A 429 -37.01 25.48 -27.69
CA GLY A 429 -35.72 24.82 -27.95
C GLY A 429 -35.77 23.98 -29.23
N PRO A 430 -34.62 23.72 -29.90
CA PRO A 430 -34.59 23.13 -31.23
C PRO A 430 -34.57 21.60 -31.13
N TYR A 431 -35.72 20.99 -30.91
CA TYR A 431 -35.92 19.57 -31.21
C TYR A 431 -37.19 19.43 -32.04
N GLY A 432 -37.04 19.69 -33.34
CA GLY A 432 -38.07 19.42 -34.32
C GLY A 432 -38.30 17.92 -34.44
N CYS A 433 -39.57 17.51 -34.42
CA CYS A 433 -40.01 16.19 -34.85
C CYS A 433 -39.60 15.96 -36.31
N GLY A 434 -38.60 15.11 -36.53
CA GLY A 434 -38.25 14.61 -37.86
C GLY A 434 -39.18 13.47 -38.25
N THR A 435 -40.01 13.69 -39.26
CA THR A 435 -40.75 12.65 -39.97
C THR A 435 -39.82 11.94 -40.95
N TYR A 436 -39.67 10.62 -40.83
CA TYR A 436 -39.04 9.78 -41.86
C TYR A 436 -40.09 9.27 -42.84
N ALA A 437 -39.84 9.43 -44.14
CA ALA A 437 -40.51 8.66 -45.21
C ALA A 437 -39.84 7.27 -45.35
N PRO A 438 -40.53 6.23 -45.86
CA PRO A 438 -40.03 4.85 -45.82
C PRO A 438 -38.92 4.53 -46.84
N ASP A 439 -38.48 5.48 -47.67
CA ASP A 439 -37.60 5.24 -48.81
C ASP A 439 -36.45 6.26 -48.95
N GLY A 440 -35.83 6.64 -47.83
CA GLY A 440 -34.40 6.97 -47.76
C GLY A 440 -33.74 7.85 -48.85
N SER A 441 -34.41 8.87 -49.40
CA SER A 441 -33.79 9.80 -50.36
C SER A 441 -34.10 11.28 -50.05
N PRO A 442 -33.10 12.20 -50.16
CA PRO A 442 -33.26 13.58 -49.71
C PRO A 442 -33.91 14.46 -50.79
N ARG A 443 -34.95 15.22 -50.44
CA ARG A 443 -35.46 16.33 -51.27
C ARG A 443 -35.00 17.67 -50.71
N HIS A 444 -34.37 18.47 -51.58
CA HIS A 444 -34.10 19.89 -51.36
C HIS A 444 -35.40 20.71 -51.49
N CYS A 445 -35.57 21.73 -50.64
CA CYS A 445 -36.52 22.82 -50.85
C CYS A 445 -35.76 24.17 -50.78
N PRO A 446 -36.18 25.18 -51.56
CA PRO A 446 -35.36 26.36 -51.85
C PRO A 446 -35.39 27.39 -50.71
N ALA A 447 -34.29 28.12 -50.58
CA ALA A 447 -34.12 29.22 -49.65
C ALA A 447 -34.94 30.46 -50.08
N ALA A 448 -35.62 31.09 -49.12
CA ALA A 448 -36.03 32.48 -49.21
C ALA A 448 -35.14 33.34 -48.32
N ALA A 449 -34.41 34.24 -48.96
CA ALA A 449 -33.54 35.23 -48.35
C ALA A 449 -34.36 36.39 -47.74
N THR A 450 -33.89 36.95 -46.63
CA THR A 450 -34.08 38.39 -46.34
C THR A 450 -33.05 38.87 -45.29
N THR A 451 -32.00 39.50 -45.83
CA THR A 451 -31.34 40.75 -45.41
C THR A 451 -31.00 41.03 -43.93
N SER A 452 -29.68 41.20 -43.73
CA SER A 452 -28.95 41.85 -42.63
C SER A 452 -29.40 43.30 -42.37
N THR A 453 -29.22 43.91 -41.18
CA THR A 453 -27.98 44.60 -40.71
C THR A 453 -28.08 45.08 -39.22
N PRO A 454 -27.01 45.59 -38.54
CA PRO A 454 -26.61 45.17 -37.18
C PRO A 454 -26.48 46.29 -36.11
N TRP A 455 -25.94 45.91 -34.94
CA TRP A 455 -25.30 46.70 -33.83
C TRP A 455 -26.19 47.12 -32.64
N ARG A 456 -25.83 46.72 -31.40
CA ARG A 456 -24.85 47.37 -30.51
C ARG A 456 -24.84 46.73 -29.12
N THR A 457 -23.64 46.58 -28.56
CA THR A 457 -23.36 46.23 -27.16
C THR A 457 -23.68 47.39 -26.22
N ARG A 458 -24.24 47.09 -25.05
CA ARG A 458 -24.10 47.90 -23.82
C ARG A 458 -24.01 46.98 -22.60
N THR A 459 -22.81 46.93 -22.05
CA THR A 459 -22.51 46.58 -20.67
C THR A 459 -23.11 47.63 -19.73
N ARG A 460 -23.64 47.20 -18.58
CA ARG A 460 -23.86 48.10 -17.44
C ARG A 460 -23.53 47.36 -16.14
N GLU A 461 -22.50 47.87 -15.48
CA GLU A 461 -22.13 47.57 -14.10
C GLU A 461 -23.29 47.82 -13.13
N VAL A 462 -23.37 47.02 -12.07
CA VAL A 462 -23.92 47.46 -10.78
C VAL A 462 -22.97 47.04 -9.67
N ARG A 463 -22.37 48.04 -9.03
CA ARG A 463 -21.58 47.93 -7.80
C ARG A 463 -22.50 47.91 -6.56
N SER A 464 -22.17 46.97 -5.67
CA SER A 464 -22.10 47.03 -4.20
C SER A 464 -23.15 47.79 -3.37
N SER A 465 -23.65 47.12 -2.32
CA SER A 465 -23.52 47.65 -0.95
C SER A 465 -23.36 46.52 0.06
N ALA A 466 -22.46 46.75 1.02
CA ALA A 466 -21.96 45.82 2.00
C ALA A 466 -22.68 45.95 3.35
N ARG A 467 -22.65 44.90 4.17
CA ARG A 467 -22.51 45.03 5.64
C ARG A 467 -21.48 44.03 6.15
N SER A 468 -20.53 44.58 6.88
CA SER A 468 -19.38 43.98 7.52
C SER A 468 -19.65 43.74 9.01
N ALA A 469 -19.03 42.71 9.59
CA ALA A 469 -18.63 42.68 10.99
C ALA A 469 -17.39 41.78 11.17
N THR A 470 -16.22 42.44 11.33
CA THR A 470 -15.09 42.16 12.26
C THR A 470 -14.51 40.73 12.36
N ALA A 471 -13.29 40.47 11.86
CA ALA A 471 -11.95 40.66 12.48
C ALA A 471 -11.59 39.54 13.50
N ARG A 472 -10.45 38.83 13.52
CA ARG A 472 -9.02 39.14 13.20
C ARG A 472 -8.16 37.82 13.21
N PRO A 473 -6.80 37.78 13.08
CA PRO A 473 -6.11 36.98 12.05
C PRO A 473 -4.88 36.14 12.52
N GLY A 474 -4.15 35.51 11.58
CA GLY A 474 -2.74 35.08 11.69
C GLY A 474 -2.32 34.28 10.44
N CYS A 475 -1.57 34.87 9.48
CA CYS A 475 -0.10 34.87 9.34
C CYS A 475 0.55 33.47 9.36
N GLY A 476 1.38 33.02 8.41
CA GLY A 476 2.05 33.67 7.28
C GLY A 476 2.40 32.66 6.17
N THR A 477 2.59 33.12 4.93
CA THR A 477 3.90 33.28 4.22
C THR A 477 4.59 31.95 3.89
N SER A 478 5.20 31.71 2.73
CA SER A 478 5.34 32.42 1.44
C SER A 478 6.31 31.56 0.61
N ALA A 479 6.03 31.39 -0.70
CA ALA A 479 6.97 31.23 -1.83
C ALA A 479 7.96 30.03 -1.79
N ALA A 480 8.56 29.54 -2.88
CA ALA A 480 8.65 29.88 -4.29
C ALA A 480 8.96 28.56 -5.05
N ALA A 481 8.42 28.35 -6.26
CA ALA A 481 9.14 28.38 -7.54
C ALA A 481 10.32 27.40 -7.69
N VAL A 482 10.32 26.58 -8.77
CA VAL A 482 11.33 26.58 -9.87
C VAL A 482 11.25 25.28 -10.72
N ARG A 483 11.02 25.51 -12.03
CA ARG A 483 11.43 24.81 -13.28
C ARG A 483 11.47 23.27 -13.41
N PRO A 484 11.04 22.72 -14.57
CA PRO A 484 11.50 21.43 -15.09
C PRO A 484 12.64 21.60 -16.11
N PRO A 485 13.51 20.59 -16.27
CA PRO A 485 14.25 20.43 -17.52
C PRO A 485 14.03 19.06 -18.18
N SER A 486 13.75 19.13 -19.49
CA SER A 486 14.29 18.35 -20.61
C SER A 486 14.44 16.82 -20.53
N SER A 487 13.81 16.16 -21.50
CA SER A 487 14.15 14.82 -22.05
C SER A 487 15.61 14.69 -22.50
N PRO A 488 16.09 13.45 -22.68
CA PRO A 488 16.51 13.07 -24.04
C PRO A 488 16.17 11.63 -24.47
N ALA A 489 15.90 11.53 -25.78
CA ALA A 489 16.27 10.53 -26.78
C ALA A 489 16.48 9.03 -26.45
N THR A 490 15.82 8.23 -27.30
CA THR A 490 16.05 6.85 -27.77
C THR A 490 17.52 6.52 -28.13
N PRO A 491 17.89 5.22 -28.22
CA PRO A 491 17.83 4.54 -29.53
C PRO A 491 17.34 3.08 -29.52
N THR A 492 16.89 2.71 -30.70
CA THR A 492 16.63 1.42 -31.35
C THR A 492 17.53 0.25 -30.94
N MET A 493 16.88 -0.92 -30.81
CA MET A 493 17.28 -2.17 -31.46
C MET A 493 16.03 -2.93 -31.89
#